data_AF-A0A7Y5KD90-F1
#
_entry.id   AF-A0A7Y5KD90-F1
#
_cell.length_a   1.000
_cell.length_b   1.000
_cell.length_c   1.000
_cell.angle_alpha   90.00
_cell.angle_beta   90.00
_cell.angle_gamma   90.00
#
_symmetry.space_group_name_H-M   'P 1'
#
loop_
_entity.id
_entity.type
_entity.pdbx_description
1 polymer ?
#
loop_
_entity_poly.entity_id
_entity_poly.type
_entity_poly.pdbx_seq_one_letter_code
_entity_poly.pdbx_strand_id
1 'polypeptide(L)'
;LPDGEHQFRITGSDRLSNPSAMTLQAEKVSEIFVIDNSSPEISEVRFKNENQKLVAEFEAKDQFSRLKEARYSVNAGAWELLYPTDGVADQKNESFRLVLPENSRNQVLALKVVDVNGNPGFHKIKVTL
;
A
#
# COMPACT_ATOMS: atom_id res chain seq x y z
N LEU A 1 4.15 7.97 -15.03
CA LEU A 1 2.88 8.67 -15.33
C LEU A 1 2.32 9.14 -14.01
N PRO A 2 1.77 10.37 -13.94
CA PRO A 2 1.17 10.88 -12.72
C PRO A 2 -0.06 10.06 -12.32
N ASP A 3 -0.47 10.17 -11.07
CA ASP A 3 -1.69 9.53 -10.57
C ASP A 3 -2.91 10.02 -11.33
N GLY A 4 -3.84 9.11 -11.60
CA GLY A 4 -5.10 9.44 -12.26
C GLY A 4 -5.58 8.37 -13.23
N GLU A 5 -6.68 8.70 -13.90
CA GLU A 5 -7.27 7.88 -14.96
C GLU A 5 -6.50 8.07 -16.26
N HIS A 6 -6.07 6.96 -16.86
CA HIS A 6 -5.36 6.96 -18.13
C HIS A 6 -6.06 6.05 -19.13
N GLN A 7 -5.92 6.39 -20.40
CA GLN A 7 -6.23 5.54 -21.53
C GLN A 7 -5.03 5.57 -22.47
N PHE A 8 -4.69 4.44 -23.06
CA PHE A 8 -3.70 4.41 -24.13
C PHE A 8 -4.41 4.26 -25.47
N ARG A 9 -4.00 5.08 -26.45
CA ARG A 9 -4.45 5.00 -27.84
C ARG A 9 -3.33 4.41 -28.69
N ILE A 10 -3.66 3.36 -29.42
CA ILE A 10 -2.80 2.75 -30.44
C ILE A 10 -3.31 3.19 -31.80
N THR A 11 -2.44 3.80 -32.61
CA THR A 11 -2.73 4.18 -34.00
C THR A 11 -1.90 3.31 -34.93
N GLY A 12 -2.56 2.46 -35.71
CA GLY A 12 -1.95 1.72 -36.81
C GLY A 12 -2.05 2.53 -38.10
N SER A 13 -0.96 2.64 -38.86
CA SER A 13 -0.94 3.32 -40.16
C SER A 13 -0.15 2.52 -41.19
N ASP A 14 -0.68 2.46 -42.41
CA ASP A 14 -0.03 1.83 -43.56
C ASP A 14 0.78 2.82 -44.42
N ARG A 15 1.05 4.03 -43.92
CA ARG A 15 1.74 5.13 -44.64
C ARG A 15 3.10 4.76 -45.25
N LEU A 16 3.76 3.73 -44.73
CA LEU A 16 5.05 3.26 -45.24
C LEU A 16 4.91 2.45 -46.53
N SER A 17 3.72 1.91 -46.80
CA SER A 17 3.42 1.06 -47.96
C SER A 17 2.49 1.72 -48.97
N ASN A 18 1.85 2.85 -48.61
CA ASN A 18 0.89 3.56 -49.47
C ASN A 18 1.28 5.03 -49.68
N PRO A 19 1.05 5.59 -50.89
CA PRO A 19 1.20 7.03 -51.13
C PRO A 19 0.35 7.84 -50.15
N SER A 20 0.78 9.05 -49.82
CA SER A 20 0.13 9.89 -48.80
C SER A 20 -1.37 10.12 -49.04
N ALA A 21 -1.81 10.14 -50.30
CA ALA A 21 -3.22 10.30 -50.68
C ALA A 21 -4.09 9.05 -50.43
N MET A 22 -3.48 7.89 -50.18
CA MET A 22 -4.14 6.59 -49.96
C MET A 22 -3.81 5.98 -48.59
N THR A 23 -3.13 6.73 -47.71
CA THR A 23 -2.81 6.26 -46.36
C THR A 23 -4.08 6.04 -45.55
N LEU A 24 -4.20 4.87 -44.95
CA LEU A 24 -5.23 4.54 -43.97
C LEU A 24 -4.66 4.58 -42.56
N GLN A 25 -5.49 5.01 -41.63
CA GLN A 25 -5.22 4.97 -40.21
C GLN A 25 -6.40 4.36 -39.48
N ALA A 26 -6.08 3.50 -38.52
CA ALA A 26 -7.04 2.95 -37.59
C ALA A 26 -6.55 3.22 -36.17
N GLU A 27 -7.47 3.63 -35.30
CA GLU A 27 -7.18 3.90 -33.89
C GLU A 27 -7.94 2.92 -33.01
N LYS A 28 -7.30 2.46 -31.94
CA LYS A 28 -7.94 1.70 -30.86
C LYS A 28 -7.55 2.34 -29.53
N VAL A 29 -8.56 2.64 -28.72
CA VAL A 29 -8.37 3.18 -27.36
C VAL A 29 -8.61 2.05 -26.36
N SER A 30 -7.78 1.96 -25.33
CA SER A 30 -7.98 1.03 -24.21
C SER A 30 -9.18 1.43 -23.35
N GLU A 31 -9.61 0.54 -22.47
CA GLU A 31 -10.45 0.92 -21.34
C GLU A 31 -9.67 1.86 -20.39
N ILE A 32 -10.40 2.58 -19.54
CA ILE A 32 -9.81 3.44 -18.49
C ILE A 32 -9.11 2.54 -17.47
N PHE A 33 -7.88 2.87 -17.11
CA PHE A 33 -7.18 2.26 -15.98
C PHE A 33 -6.58 3.36 -15.10
N VAL A 34 -6.54 3.10 -13.79
CA VAL A 34 -6.04 4.06 -12.80
C VAL A 34 -4.57 3.76 -12.52
N ILE A 35 -3.74 4.79 -12.56
CA ILE A 35 -2.38 4.74 -12.02
C ILE A 35 -2.43 5.36 -10.64
N ASP A 36 -2.02 4.60 -9.64
CA ASP A 36 -1.95 5.00 -8.23
C ASP A 36 -0.54 4.71 -7.73
N ASN A 37 0.28 5.75 -7.59
CA ASN A 37 1.61 5.70 -7.02
C ASN A 37 1.60 6.08 -5.52
N SER A 38 0.42 6.30 -4.92
CA SER A 38 0.32 6.65 -3.51
C SER A 38 0.57 5.41 -2.65
N SER A 39 1.40 5.56 -1.63
CA SER A 39 1.69 4.49 -0.68
C SER A 39 0.84 4.69 0.57
N PRO A 40 0.39 3.60 1.22
CA PRO A 40 -0.33 3.68 2.49
C PRO A 40 0.44 4.50 3.54
N GLU A 41 -0.25 5.43 4.19
CA GLU A 41 0.27 6.22 5.30
C GLU A 41 -0.05 5.52 6.62
N ILE A 42 0.97 5.24 7.43
CA ILE A 42 0.81 4.68 8.78
C ILE A 42 0.83 5.85 9.77
N SER A 43 -0.22 5.96 10.58
CA SER A 43 -0.35 7.00 11.59
C SER A 43 0.59 6.78 12.78
N GLU A 44 0.58 7.72 13.71
CA GLU A 44 1.41 7.63 14.92
C GLU A 44 1.09 6.35 15.71
N VAL A 45 2.14 5.59 16.04
CA VAL A 45 2.03 4.36 16.80
C VAL A 45 1.99 4.69 18.30
N ARG A 46 0.86 4.41 18.94
CA ARG A 46 0.70 4.57 20.39
C ARG A 46 1.05 3.27 21.08
N PHE A 47 1.93 3.35 22.08
CA PHE A 47 2.29 2.22 22.92
C PHE A 47 1.60 2.33 24.28
N LYS A 48 1.10 1.21 24.81
CA LYS A 48 0.52 1.13 26.15
C LYS A 48 0.89 -0.18 26.83
N ASN A 49 0.91 -0.16 28.16
CA ASN A 49 0.95 -1.37 28.96
C ASN A 49 -0.47 -1.80 29.29
N GLU A 50 -0.82 -3.04 28.94
CA GLU A 50 -2.12 -3.63 29.24
C GLU A 50 -1.91 -5.05 29.75
N ASN A 51 -2.33 -5.34 30.99
CA ASN A 51 -2.22 -6.69 31.60
C ASN A 51 -0.81 -7.30 31.52
N GLN A 52 0.23 -6.51 31.84
CA GLN A 52 1.65 -6.92 31.75
C GLN A 52 2.12 -7.28 30.33
N LYS A 53 1.41 -6.77 29.31
CA LYS A 53 1.82 -6.87 27.91
C LYS A 53 1.96 -5.48 27.33
N LEU A 54 2.93 -5.35 26.44
CA LEU A 54 3.10 -4.14 25.65
C LEU A 54 2.18 -4.22 24.44
N VAL A 55 1.40 -3.18 24.20
CA VAL A 55 0.45 -3.10 23.09
C VAL A 55 0.79 -1.88 22.24
N ALA A 56 0.94 -2.09 20.93
CA ALA A 56 1.07 -1.04 19.94
C ALA A 56 -0.25 -0.89 19.18
N GLU A 57 -0.77 0.32 19.10
CA GLU A 57 -1.99 0.67 18.37
C GLU A 57 -1.69 1.76 17.35
N PHE A 58 -2.14 1.55 16.12
CA PHE A 58 -1.95 2.50 15.03
C PHE A 58 -3.05 2.31 13.99
N GLU A 59 -3.16 3.27 13.08
CA GLU A 59 -4.02 3.19 11.91
C GLU A 59 -3.17 3.27 10.66
N ALA A 60 -3.64 2.65 9.58
CA ALA A 60 -3.07 2.89 8.26
C ALA A 60 -4.16 3.27 7.28
N LYS A 61 -3.86 4.21 6.41
CA LYS A 61 -4.81 4.69 5.40
C LYS A 61 -4.16 4.84 4.04
N ASP A 62 -4.93 4.59 3.00
CA ASP A 62 -4.56 4.94 1.62
C ASP A 62 -5.62 5.88 1.02
N GLN A 63 -5.20 6.75 0.10
CA GLN A 63 -6.10 7.76 -0.49
C GLN A 63 -7.03 7.14 -1.53
N PHE A 64 -6.52 6.25 -2.37
CA PHE A 64 -7.21 5.82 -3.59
C PHE A 64 -7.58 4.35 -3.56
N SER A 65 -6.86 3.53 -2.80
CA SER A 65 -7.00 2.08 -2.78
C SER A 65 -7.33 1.54 -1.38
N ARG A 66 -7.78 0.29 -1.32
CA ARG A 66 -7.99 -0.42 -0.04
C ARG A 66 -6.68 -1.04 0.40
N LEU A 67 -6.52 -1.20 1.71
CA LEU A 67 -5.40 -1.95 2.26
C LEU A 67 -5.62 -3.44 2.01
N LYS A 68 -4.53 -4.17 1.74
CA LYS A 68 -4.55 -5.60 1.43
C LYS A 68 -3.84 -6.43 2.48
N GLU A 69 -2.70 -5.95 2.97
CA GLU A 69 -1.87 -6.70 3.89
C GLU A 69 -1.09 -5.76 4.81
N ALA A 70 -1.01 -6.08 6.10
CA ALA A 70 -0.08 -5.46 7.03
C ALA A 70 0.87 -6.50 7.62
N ARG A 71 2.12 -6.11 7.84
CA ARG A 71 3.15 -6.93 8.46
C ARG A 71 3.97 -6.11 9.44
N TYR A 72 4.55 -6.79 10.44
CA TYR A 72 5.48 -6.18 11.37
C TYR A 72 6.76 -7.01 11.50
N SER A 73 7.83 -6.36 11.97
CA SER A 73 9.08 -6.99 12.33
C SER A 73 9.64 -6.28 13.56
N VAL A 74 10.08 -7.06 14.54
CA VAL A 74 10.71 -6.54 15.77
C VAL A 74 12.21 -6.78 15.68
N ASN A 75 12.99 -5.72 15.92
CA ASN A 75 14.45 -5.73 15.92
C ASN A 75 15.09 -6.38 14.67
N ALA A 76 14.52 -6.08 13.50
CA ALA A 76 14.93 -6.66 12.21
C ALA A 76 14.82 -8.20 12.14
N GLY A 77 13.92 -8.80 12.93
CA GLY A 77 13.55 -10.20 12.83
C GLY A 77 12.67 -10.51 11.61
N ALA A 78 12.09 -11.71 11.60
CA ALA A 78 11.17 -12.13 10.54
C ALA A 78 9.95 -11.21 10.42
N TRP A 79 9.43 -11.05 9.20
CA TRP A 79 8.18 -10.33 8.95
C TRP A 79 6.99 -11.23 9.26
N GLU A 80 6.18 -10.80 10.23
CA GLU A 80 4.97 -11.48 10.67
C GLU A 80 3.73 -10.77 10.16
N LEU A 81 2.68 -11.53 9.85
CA LEU A 81 1.40 -10.99 9.38
C LEU A 81 0.67 -10.30 10.54
N LEU A 82 0.08 -9.14 10.26
CA LEU A 82 -0.73 -8.38 11.21
C LEU A 82 -2.13 -8.19 10.62
N TYR A 83 -3.14 -8.69 11.34
CA TYR A 83 -4.52 -8.47 10.98
C TYR A 83 -5.04 -7.15 11.56
N PRO A 84 -5.94 -6.45 10.84
CA PRO A 84 -6.69 -5.34 11.43
C PRO A 84 -7.55 -5.82 12.61
N THR A 85 -8.05 -4.87 13.39
CA THR A 85 -8.83 -5.16 14.60
C THR A 85 -10.16 -5.87 14.34
N ASP A 86 -10.71 -5.75 13.13
CA ASP A 86 -11.91 -6.47 12.69
C ASP A 86 -11.58 -7.80 11.97
N GLY A 87 -10.30 -8.08 11.75
CA GLY A 87 -9.78 -9.33 11.19
C GLY A 87 -9.61 -9.35 9.67
N VAL A 88 -10.02 -8.33 8.93
CA VAL A 88 -9.98 -8.33 7.46
C VAL A 88 -9.49 -6.98 6.94
N ALA A 89 -8.44 -6.98 6.11
CA ALA A 89 -7.98 -5.76 5.44
C ALA A 89 -8.77 -5.56 4.14
N ASP A 90 -9.87 -4.81 4.20
CA ASP A 90 -10.74 -4.52 3.05
C ASP A 90 -11.22 -3.06 2.97
N GLN A 91 -10.77 -2.22 3.91
CA GLN A 91 -11.05 -0.80 3.95
C GLN A 91 -9.85 0.04 3.47
N LYS A 92 -10.15 1.30 3.13
CA LYS A 92 -9.11 2.32 2.86
C LYS A 92 -8.42 2.79 4.13
N ASN A 93 -9.06 2.62 5.28
CA ASN A 93 -8.55 2.99 6.59
C ASN A 93 -8.74 1.78 7.52
N GLU A 94 -7.65 1.27 8.05
CA GLU A 94 -7.65 0.09 8.93
C GLU A 94 -7.00 0.43 10.26
N SER A 95 -7.58 -0.09 11.34
CA SER A 95 -7.01 0.00 12.68
C SER A 95 -6.29 -1.29 13.04
N PHE A 96 -5.12 -1.17 13.66
CA PHE A 96 -4.29 -2.30 14.04
C PHE A 96 -3.96 -2.28 15.52
N ARG A 97 -3.96 -3.48 16.11
CA ARG A 97 -3.55 -3.69 17.50
C ARG A 97 -2.58 -4.87 17.55
N LEU A 98 -1.34 -4.57 17.91
CA LEU A 98 -0.26 -5.55 18.00
C LEU A 98 0.15 -5.73 19.47
N VAL A 99 0.10 -6.97 19.96
CA VAL A 99 0.63 -7.32 21.28
C VAL A 99 2.08 -7.75 21.12
N LEU A 100 2.98 -7.01 21.75
CA LEU A 100 4.42 -7.26 21.73
C LEU A 100 4.86 -7.98 23.01
N PRO A 101 5.85 -8.89 22.91
CA PRO A 101 6.57 -9.41 24.07
C PRO A 101 7.17 -8.27 24.93
N GLU A 102 7.25 -8.46 26.26
CA GLU A 102 7.83 -7.43 27.14
C GLU A 102 9.31 -7.11 26.84
N ASN A 103 10.06 -8.10 26.36
CA ASN A 103 11.45 -7.92 25.95
C ASN A 103 11.61 -7.07 24.68
N SER A 104 10.52 -6.74 23.97
CA SER A 104 10.52 -5.82 22.83
C SER A 104 10.68 -4.35 23.25
N ARG A 105 10.64 -4.03 24.56
CA ARG A 105 10.92 -2.68 25.05
C ARG A 105 12.29 -2.20 24.59
N ASN A 106 12.38 -0.94 24.16
CA ASN A 106 13.58 -0.32 23.59
C ASN A 106 14.07 -0.91 22.26
N GLN A 107 13.38 -1.90 21.69
CA GLN A 107 13.69 -2.44 20.37
C GLN A 107 13.02 -1.60 19.27
N VAL A 108 13.42 -1.82 18.02
CA VAL A 108 12.80 -1.17 16.86
C VAL A 108 11.63 -2.02 16.36
N LEU A 109 10.45 -1.42 16.26
CA LEU A 109 9.30 -1.97 15.55
C LEU A 109 9.30 -1.40 14.13
N ALA A 110 9.33 -2.28 13.13
CA ALA A 110 9.09 -1.94 11.74
C ALA A 110 7.69 -2.43 11.34
N LEU A 111 6.93 -1.54 10.72
CA LEU A 111 5.61 -1.79 10.18
C LEU A 111 5.66 -1.64 8.66
N LYS A 112 4.93 -2.51 7.97
CA LYS A 112 4.74 -2.47 6.53
C LYS A 112 3.26 -2.68 6.24
N VAL A 113 2.67 -1.83 5.41
CA VAL A 113 1.30 -1.97 4.92
C VAL A 113 1.36 -1.95 3.40
N VAL A 114 0.57 -2.80 2.74
CA VAL A 114 0.51 -2.91 1.29
C VAL A 114 -0.95 -2.77 0.87
N ASP A 115 -1.19 -1.97 -0.15
CA ASP A 115 -2.52 -1.81 -0.73
C ASP A 115 -2.87 -2.92 -1.75
N VAL A 116 -4.08 -2.85 -2.31
CA VAL A 116 -4.53 -3.77 -3.36
C VAL A 116 -3.75 -3.65 -4.68
N ASN A 117 -3.13 -2.50 -4.93
CA ASN A 117 -2.32 -2.23 -6.13
C ASN A 117 -0.87 -2.67 -5.97
N GLY A 118 -0.46 -3.07 -4.77
CA GLY A 118 0.89 -3.51 -4.43
C GLY A 118 1.81 -2.41 -3.92
N ASN A 119 1.32 -1.19 -3.67
CA ASN A 119 2.14 -0.10 -3.14
C ASN A 119 2.43 -0.31 -1.64
N PRO A 120 3.71 -0.31 -1.22
CA PRO A 120 4.07 -0.52 0.16
C PRO A 120 4.30 0.79 0.93
N GLY A 121 3.61 0.97 2.05
CA GLY A 121 3.91 1.94 3.10
C GLY A 121 4.79 1.33 4.19
N PHE A 122 5.75 2.10 4.72
CA PHE A 122 6.65 1.66 5.79
C PHE A 122 6.70 2.66 6.93
N HIS A 123 6.79 2.17 8.16
CA HIS A 123 7.03 2.97 9.34
C HIS A 123 7.98 2.26 10.29
N LYS A 124 8.93 2.98 10.87
CA LYS A 124 9.88 2.44 11.85
C LYS A 124 9.87 3.30 13.08
N ILE A 125 9.68 2.68 14.24
CA ILE A 125 9.60 3.39 15.51
C ILE A 125 10.29 2.58 16.61
N LYS A 126 10.92 3.28 17.56
CA LYS A 126 11.45 2.65 18.76
C LYS A 126 10.29 2.39 19.72
N VAL A 127 10.23 1.18 20.23
CA VAL A 127 9.23 0.79 21.23
C VAL A 127 9.53 1.49 22.55
N THR A 128 8.68 2.44 22.92
CA THR A 128 8.74 3.24 24.15
C THR A 128 7.37 3.30 24.80
N LEU A 129 7.30 3.47 26.13
CA LEU A 129 6.05 3.69 26.88
C LEU A 129 5.91 5.14 27.31
#